data_AF-A0A1E3XG48-F1
#
_entry.id   AF-A0A1E3XG48-F1
#
_cell.length_a   1.000
_cell.length_b   1.000
_cell.length_c   1.000
_cell.angle_alpha   90.00
_cell.angle_beta   90.00
_cell.angle_gamma   90.00
#
_symmetry.space_group_name_H-M   'P 1'
#
loop_
_entity.id
_entity.type
_entity.pdbx_description
1 polymer ?
#
loop_
_entity_poly.entity_id
_entity_poly.type
_entity_poly.pdbx_seq_one_letter_code
_entity_poly.pdbx_strand_id
1 'polypeptide(L)'
;MLDKNQNATQNLTLEKDVGHEIIYDIQLVDDIVFKGLAERERHGDIELYNKYHELRDGIYEIEQENRPKRFRDLDNDFFHRLGYDIFLKEILNEYPGIKDKIEEVHVRRATTKQNEGSNVVDNGKKVIIRLYPEQFIEGGKEIHKVLAHELMHVSDMMDEDFGYSVEHFDCSPMEERIIRDRYRLFWDIYVDSRLEREGKESIANKEIRKKEFDSFFSKIPEDTRGSIFEKMWGGKEPLTHPKMIELSKDINKVLAIAKEGNHENEAERVGPLPGTTCTLCGFPSFEWVEDIESDEEVVKILKEDFPDWSPHDGVCPRCVEYYKVKAGKW
;
A
#
# COMPACT_ATOMS: atom_id res chain seq x y z
N MET A 1 -15.95 20.83 -69.32
CA MET A 1 -16.78 21.72 -68.48
C MET A 1 -17.19 20.91 -67.26
N LEU A 2 -16.69 21.33 -66.09
CA LEU A 2 -17.20 21.16 -64.73
C LEU A 2 -17.37 19.70 -64.21
N ASP A 3 -16.47 19.23 -63.34
CA ASP A 3 -16.44 19.40 -61.87
C ASP A 3 -17.36 18.41 -61.12
N LYS A 4 -16.77 17.48 -60.36
CA LYS A 4 -16.95 17.37 -58.89
C LYS A 4 -16.36 16.09 -58.30
N ASN A 5 -15.35 16.32 -57.47
CA ASN A 5 -15.04 15.60 -56.23
C ASN A 5 -16.28 14.96 -55.56
N GLN A 6 -16.16 13.69 -55.18
CA GLN A 6 -16.77 13.20 -53.94
C GLN A 6 -15.72 12.45 -53.14
N ASN A 7 -15.33 13.12 -52.06
CA ASN A 7 -14.43 12.67 -51.01
C ASN A 7 -14.91 11.36 -50.39
N ALA A 8 -13.96 10.44 -50.22
CA ALA A 8 -14.04 9.37 -49.25
C ALA A 8 -14.16 9.98 -47.85
N THR A 9 -15.35 9.95 -47.27
CA THR A 9 -15.54 10.14 -45.84
C THR A 9 -15.50 8.74 -45.21
N GLN A 10 -14.31 8.29 -44.81
CA GLN A 10 -14.19 7.19 -43.87
C GLN A 10 -14.75 7.69 -42.54
N ASN A 11 -15.98 7.30 -42.25
CA ASN A 11 -16.53 7.35 -40.91
C ASN A 11 -15.66 6.44 -40.02
N LEU A 12 -14.72 7.02 -39.28
CA LEU A 12 -14.23 6.39 -38.05
C LEU A 12 -15.41 6.37 -37.08
N THR A 13 -16.14 5.26 -37.08
CA THR A 13 -16.89 4.82 -35.91
C THR A 13 -15.89 4.69 -34.78
N LEU A 14 -15.89 5.68 -33.88
CA LEU A 14 -15.43 5.52 -32.51
C LEU A 14 -16.27 4.38 -31.92
N GLU A 15 -15.69 3.18 -31.89
CA GLU A 15 -16.19 2.11 -31.03
C GLU A 15 -16.28 2.70 -29.62
N LYS A 16 -17.51 2.78 -29.10
CA LYS A 16 -17.71 3.03 -27.68
C LYS A 16 -17.14 1.81 -26.96
N ASP A 17 -15.88 1.91 -26.58
CA ASP A 17 -15.28 1.03 -25.59
C ASP A 17 -16.23 1.07 -24.38
N VAL A 18 -16.84 -0.05 -24.05
CA VAL A 18 -17.66 -0.20 -22.84
C VAL A 18 -16.64 -0.30 -21.70
N GLY A 19 -15.93 0.80 -21.46
CA GLY A 19 -14.78 0.90 -20.59
C GLY A 19 -15.12 1.74 -19.37
N HIS A 20 -14.49 1.39 -18.25
CA HIS A 20 -14.46 2.19 -17.04
C HIS A 20 -14.02 3.63 -17.32
N GLU A 21 -14.62 4.58 -16.59
CA GLU A 21 -14.25 6.00 -16.72
C GLU A 21 -12.99 6.28 -15.89
N ILE A 22 -11.93 6.79 -16.52
CA ILE A 22 -10.72 7.22 -15.81
C ILE A 22 -10.79 8.73 -15.55
N ILE A 23 -10.77 9.11 -14.28
CA ILE A 23 -10.96 10.48 -13.81
C ILE A 23 -9.71 10.94 -13.08
N TYR A 24 -8.99 11.90 -13.66
CA TYR A 24 -7.81 12.49 -13.05
C TYR A 24 -8.16 13.71 -12.19
N ASP A 25 -7.49 13.82 -11.05
CA ASP A 25 -7.57 15.01 -10.20
C ASP A 25 -6.96 16.23 -10.87
N ILE A 26 -7.60 17.39 -10.72
CA ILE A 26 -7.16 18.64 -11.35
C ILE A 26 -5.76 19.04 -10.89
N GLN A 27 -5.44 18.89 -9.59
CA GLN A 27 -4.12 19.25 -9.08
C GLN A 27 -3.05 18.28 -9.56
N LEU A 28 -3.40 17.02 -9.79
CA LEU A 28 -2.49 16.05 -10.38
C LEU A 28 -2.18 16.44 -11.83
N VAL A 29 -3.21 16.75 -12.63
CA VAL A 29 -3.05 17.14 -14.04
C VAL A 29 -2.20 18.41 -14.16
N ASP A 30 -2.47 19.44 -13.36
CA ASP A 30 -1.68 20.69 -13.34
C ASP A 30 -0.20 20.41 -13.03
N ASP A 31 0.10 19.66 -11.96
CA ASP A 31 1.47 19.29 -11.59
C ASP A 31 2.18 18.51 -12.71
N ILE A 32 1.50 17.54 -13.32
CA ILE A 32 2.06 16.72 -14.42
C ILE A 32 2.34 17.60 -15.64
N VAL A 33 1.40 18.44 -16.06
CA VAL A 33 1.56 19.30 -17.23
C VAL A 33 2.69 20.28 -17.01
N PHE A 34 2.73 20.95 -15.86
CA PHE A 34 3.80 21.88 -15.53
C PHE A 34 5.18 21.22 -15.55
N LYS A 35 5.34 20.07 -14.85
CA LYS A 35 6.63 19.37 -14.78
C LYS A 35 7.01 18.71 -16.11
N GLY A 36 6.04 18.16 -16.84
CA GLY A 36 6.26 17.50 -18.12
C GLY A 36 6.66 18.46 -19.23
N LEU A 37 6.04 19.64 -19.29
CA LEU A 37 6.46 20.69 -20.22
C LEU A 37 7.86 21.20 -19.91
N ALA A 38 8.18 21.39 -18.63
CA ALA A 38 9.54 21.78 -18.22
C ALA A 38 10.58 20.69 -18.57
N GLU A 39 10.22 19.41 -18.49
CA GLU A 39 11.10 18.31 -18.91
C GLU A 39 11.31 18.27 -20.43
N ARG A 40 10.26 18.51 -21.21
CA ARG A 40 10.34 18.63 -22.67
C ARG A 40 11.22 19.79 -23.10
N GLU A 41 11.06 20.95 -22.46
CA GLU A 41 11.90 22.12 -22.68
C GLU A 41 13.39 21.81 -22.39
N ARG A 42 13.68 21.16 -21.25
CA ARG A 42 15.05 20.70 -20.92
C ARG A 42 15.65 19.77 -21.98
N HIS A 43 14.83 18.98 -22.65
CA HIS A 43 15.22 18.09 -23.75
C HIS A 43 15.18 18.75 -25.13
N GLY A 44 14.93 20.06 -25.22
CA GLY A 44 14.99 20.85 -26.46
C GLY A 44 13.67 20.95 -27.22
N ASP A 45 12.58 20.38 -26.71
CA ASP A 45 11.23 20.52 -27.28
C ASP A 45 10.55 21.77 -26.68
N ILE A 46 10.86 22.92 -27.28
CA ILE A 46 10.41 24.24 -26.81
C ILE A 46 9.07 24.63 -27.43
N GLU A 47 8.67 24.00 -28.54
CA GLU A 47 7.45 24.37 -29.28
C GLU A 47 6.20 24.14 -28.42
N LEU A 48 6.07 22.96 -27.81
CA LEU A 48 4.93 22.64 -26.97
C LEU A 48 4.90 23.51 -25.70
N TYR A 49 6.07 23.76 -25.10
CA TYR A 49 6.23 24.63 -23.95
C TYR A 49 5.76 26.07 -24.25
N ASN A 50 6.26 26.68 -25.33
CA ASN A 50 5.86 28.02 -25.75
C ASN A 50 4.37 28.09 -26.07
N LYS A 51 3.83 27.05 -26.71
CA LYS A 51 2.42 27.02 -27.07
C LYS A 51 1.51 26.98 -25.84
N TYR A 52 1.89 26.22 -24.81
CA TYR A 52 1.18 26.22 -23.54
C TYR A 52 1.16 27.61 -22.91
N HIS A 53 2.31 28.28 -22.83
CA HIS A 53 2.41 29.60 -22.21
C HIS A 53 1.61 30.66 -22.96
N GLU A 54 1.66 30.69 -24.29
CA GLU A 54 0.85 31.60 -25.11
C GLU A 54 -0.65 31.42 -24.82
N LEU A 55 -1.13 30.18 -24.78
CA LEU A 55 -2.54 29.86 -24.50
C LEU A 55 -2.92 30.18 -23.06
N ARG A 56 -2.02 29.89 -22.11
CA ARG A 56 -2.21 30.16 -20.68
C ARG A 56 -2.30 31.65 -20.40
N ASP A 57 -1.43 32.46 -21.02
CA ASP A 57 -1.44 33.91 -20.88
C ASP A 57 -2.74 34.51 -21.42
N GLY A 58 -3.24 33.99 -22.54
CA GLY A 58 -4.54 34.39 -23.10
C GLY A 58 -5.75 34.17 -22.17
N ILE A 59 -5.64 33.30 -21.15
CA ILE A 59 -6.70 33.09 -20.15
C ILE A 59 -6.82 34.28 -19.19
N TYR A 60 -5.76 35.08 -19.00
CA TYR A 60 -5.85 36.27 -18.15
C TYR A 60 -6.64 37.41 -18.80
N GLU A 61 -6.87 37.36 -20.11
CA GLU A 61 -7.63 38.36 -20.85
C GLU A 61 -9.16 38.14 -20.80
N ILE A 62 -9.63 37.00 -20.28
CA ILE A 62 -11.06 36.71 -20.13
C ILE A 62 -11.58 37.03 -18.71
N GLU A 63 -12.90 37.07 -18.57
CA GLU A 63 -13.60 37.29 -17.30
C GLU A 63 -13.16 36.31 -16.21
N GLN A 64 -12.90 36.84 -15.01
CA GLN A 64 -12.31 36.11 -13.88
C GLN A 64 -13.09 34.83 -13.52
N GLU A 65 -14.42 34.87 -13.60
CA GLU A 65 -15.30 33.74 -13.30
C GLU A 65 -15.12 32.54 -14.25
N ASN A 66 -14.69 32.81 -15.50
CA ASN A 66 -14.50 31.78 -16.52
C ASN A 66 -13.09 31.18 -16.52
N ARG A 67 -12.11 31.85 -15.91
CA ARG A 67 -10.69 31.43 -15.90
C ARG A 67 -10.48 30.03 -15.33
N PRO A 68 -11.07 29.65 -14.17
CA PRO A 68 -10.80 28.33 -13.57
C PRO A 68 -11.18 27.16 -14.49
N LYS A 69 -12.30 27.28 -15.22
CA LYS A 69 -12.71 26.28 -16.21
C LYS A 69 -11.73 26.23 -17.38
N ARG A 70 -11.30 27.40 -17.90
CA ARG A 70 -10.37 27.47 -19.02
C ARG A 70 -8.97 26.95 -18.70
N PHE A 71 -8.45 27.21 -17.50
CA PHE A 71 -7.18 26.58 -17.06
C PHE A 71 -7.32 25.07 -17.03
N ARG A 72 -8.40 24.54 -16.44
CA ARG A 72 -8.67 23.10 -16.42
C ARG A 72 -8.76 22.48 -17.82
N ASP A 73 -9.49 23.12 -18.72
CA ASP A 73 -9.64 22.64 -20.10
C ASP A 73 -8.29 22.64 -20.84
N LEU A 74 -7.45 23.67 -20.60
CA LEU A 74 -6.10 23.77 -21.17
C LEU A 74 -5.18 22.68 -20.62
N ASP A 75 -5.14 22.50 -19.31
CA ASP A 75 -4.27 21.50 -18.67
C ASP A 75 -4.67 20.08 -19.09
N ASN A 76 -5.96 19.78 -19.21
CA ASN A 76 -6.43 18.49 -19.74
C ASN A 76 -5.98 18.26 -21.20
N ASP A 77 -6.10 19.26 -22.08
CA ASP A 77 -5.63 19.17 -23.47
C ASP A 77 -4.13 18.86 -23.52
N PHE A 78 -3.32 19.56 -22.71
CA PHE A 78 -1.88 19.35 -22.68
C PHE A 78 -1.47 18.04 -22.01
N PHE A 79 -2.20 17.56 -21.01
CA PHE A 79 -1.99 16.24 -20.42
C PHE A 79 -2.13 15.12 -21.47
N HIS A 80 -3.16 15.20 -22.31
CA HIS A 80 -3.33 14.26 -23.42
C HIS A 80 -2.27 14.41 -24.51
N ARG A 81 -1.85 15.64 -24.85
CA ARG A 81 -0.77 15.87 -25.82
C ARG A 81 0.58 15.35 -25.35
N LEU A 82 0.83 15.37 -24.05
CA LEU A 82 2.03 14.77 -23.45
C LEU A 82 1.97 13.23 -23.46
N GLY A 83 0.80 12.63 -23.71
CA GLY A 83 0.60 11.20 -23.87
C GLY A 83 0.55 10.42 -22.55
N TYR A 84 0.34 11.10 -21.42
CA TYR A 84 0.45 10.51 -20.10
C TYR A 84 -0.79 9.70 -19.66
N ASP A 85 -1.91 9.85 -20.35
CA ASP A 85 -3.13 9.06 -20.10
C ASP A 85 -3.00 7.61 -20.56
N ILE A 86 -2.04 7.31 -21.43
CA ILE A 86 -1.88 5.96 -21.99
C ILE A 86 -1.43 4.93 -20.95
N PHE A 87 -0.61 5.34 -19.97
CA PHE A 87 -0.02 4.43 -18.99
C PHE A 87 -1.06 3.64 -18.20
N LEU A 88 -2.10 4.33 -17.72
CA LEU A 88 -3.15 3.67 -16.94
C LEU A 88 -4.09 2.85 -17.83
N LYS A 89 -4.38 3.32 -19.05
CA LYS A 89 -5.21 2.58 -20.01
C LYS A 89 -4.57 1.27 -20.42
N GLU A 90 -3.28 1.28 -20.71
CA GLU A 90 -2.52 0.09 -21.12
C GLU A 90 -2.47 -0.94 -19.99
N ILE A 91 -2.08 -0.52 -18.78
CA ILE A 91 -1.92 -1.48 -17.69
C ILE A 91 -3.25 -2.07 -17.23
N LEU A 92 -4.37 -1.33 -17.26
CA LEU A 92 -5.68 -1.88 -16.91
C LEU A 92 -6.11 -3.02 -17.85
N ASN A 93 -5.60 -3.05 -19.09
CA ASN A 93 -5.83 -4.18 -19.99
C ASN A 93 -5.12 -5.47 -19.54
N GLU A 94 -4.07 -5.36 -18.72
CA GLU A 94 -3.37 -6.51 -18.14
C GLU A 94 -4.12 -7.12 -16.94
N TYR A 95 -5.13 -6.41 -16.40
CA TYR A 95 -5.93 -6.83 -15.23
C TYR A 95 -7.43 -6.90 -15.57
N PRO A 96 -7.86 -7.83 -16.45
CA PRO A 96 -9.26 -7.94 -16.88
C PRO A 96 -10.23 -8.17 -15.71
N GLY A 97 -9.80 -8.93 -14.69
CA GLY A 97 -10.61 -9.17 -13.48
C GLY A 97 -10.95 -7.91 -12.68
N ILE A 98 -10.14 -6.85 -12.82
CA ILE A 98 -10.45 -5.51 -12.31
C ILE A 98 -11.27 -4.77 -13.36
N LYS A 99 -10.74 -4.63 -14.58
CA LYS A 99 -11.30 -3.83 -15.68
C LYS A 99 -12.78 -4.11 -15.94
N ASP A 100 -13.20 -5.37 -15.85
CA ASP A 100 -14.57 -5.80 -16.17
C ASP A 100 -15.56 -5.59 -15.02
N LYS A 101 -15.07 -5.37 -13.80
CA LYS A 101 -15.88 -5.21 -12.59
C LYS A 101 -16.04 -3.75 -12.14
N ILE A 102 -15.10 -2.89 -12.52
CA ILE A 102 -15.06 -1.49 -12.07
C ILE A 102 -15.80 -0.56 -13.05
N GLU A 103 -16.45 0.46 -12.52
CA GLU A 103 -17.13 1.51 -13.28
C GLU A 103 -16.25 2.76 -13.43
N GLU A 104 -15.49 3.13 -12.39
CA GLU A 104 -14.67 4.35 -12.35
C GLU A 104 -13.29 4.10 -11.73
N VAL A 105 -12.25 4.72 -12.32
CA VAL A 105 -10.90 4.82 -11.75
C VAL A 105 -10.58 6.28 -11.48
N HIS A 106 -10.46 6.66 -10.21
CA HIS A 106 -10.03 7.99 -9.82
C HIS A 106 -8.53 8.03 -9.57
N VAL A 107 -7.80 8.80 -10.36
CA VAL A 107 -6.37 9.03 -10.17
C VAL A 107 -6.18 10.33 -9.42
N ARG A 108 -5.62 10.24 -8.23
CA ARG A 108 -5.44 11.37 -7.30
C ARG A 108 -3.96 11.67 -7.10
N ARG A 109 -3.67 12.92 -6.75
CA ARG A 109 -2.33 13.37 -6.41
C ARG A 109 -1.88 12.79 -5.07
N ALA A 110 -0.76 12.10 -5.07
CA ALA A 110 0.03 11.84 -3.86
C ALA A 110 0.96 13.03 -3.61
N THR A 111 1.11 13.44 -2.35
CA THR A 111 2.02 14.53 -1.96
C THR A 111 3.49 14.11 -1.95
N THR A 112 3.76 12.81 -1.75
CA THR A 112 5.08 12.19 -1.78
C THR A 112 4.97 10.76 -2.32
N LYS A 113 6.08 10.14 -2.75
CA LYS A 113 6.11 8.71 -3.14
C LYS A 113 5.62 7.77 -2.02
N GLN A 114 5.81 8.13 -0.75
CA GLN A 114 5.33 7.33 0.40
C GLN A 114 3.80 7.38 0.58
N ASN A 115 3.14 8.39 0.00
CA ASN A 115 1.69 8.57 0.03
C ASN A 115 0.99 7.98 -1.21
N GLU A 116 1.73 7.31 -2.08
CA GLU A 116 1.16 6.48 -3.15
C GLU A 116 0.44 5.28 -2.55
N GLY A 117 -0.57 4.81 -3.26
CA GLY A 117 -1.41 3.71 -2.79
C GLY A 117 -2.76 3.66 -3.49
N SER A 118 -3.40 2.52 -3.41
CA SER A 118 -4.72 2.25 -3.97
C SER A 118 -5.77 1.95 -2.90
N ASN A 119 -7.03 2.11 -3.27
CA ASN A 119 -8.16 1.67 -2.46
C ASN A 119 -9.36 1.35 -3.35
N VAL A 120 -10.19 0.43 -2.88
CA VAL A 120 -11.46 0.06 -3.51
C VAL A 120 -12.61 0.62 -2.69
N VAL A 121 -13.55 1.31 -3.34
CA VAL A 121 -14.73 1.91 -2.70
C VAL A 121 -15.99 1.59 -3.50
N ASP A 122 -17.14 1.98 -2.95
CA ASP A 122 -18.46 1.78 -3.57
C ASP A 122 -18.73 0.32 -3.93
N ASN A 123 -18.50 -0.59 -2.96
CA ASN A 123 -18.70 -2.03 -3.09
C ASN A 123 -17.95 -2.66 -4.28
N GLY A 124 -16.73 -2.23 -4.56
CA GLY A 124 -15.93 -2.80 -5.64
C GLY A 124 -16.07 -2.10 -7.00
N LYS A 125 -16.94 -1.09 -7.10
CA LYS A 125 -17.21 -0.41 -8.38
C LYS A 125 -16.24 0.72 -8.69
N LYS A 126 -15.58 1.28 -7.67
CA LYS A 126 -14.70 2.44 -7.85
C LYS A 126 -13.33 2.17 -7.27
N VAL A 127 -12.29 2.45 -8.06
CA VAL A 127 -10.90 2.34 -7.63
C VAL A 127 -10.33 3.75 -7.48
N ILE A 128 -9.64 4.02 -6.38
CA ILE A 128 -8.88 5.24 -6.17
C ILE A 128 -7.41 4.88 -6.18
N ILE A 129 -6.63 5.47 -7.08
CA ILE A 129 -5.17 5.30 -7.13
C ILE A 129 -4.53 6.66 -6.86
N ARG A 130 -3.65 6.74 -5.85
CA ARG A 130 -2.85 7.93 -5.56
C ARG A 130 -1.47 7.76 -6.17
N LEU A 131 -1.08 8.70 -7.03
CA LEU A 131 0.21 8.69 -7.72
C LEU A 131 0.94 10.01 -7.50
N TYR A 132 2.25 9.92 -7.33
CA TYR A 132 3.13 11.07 -7.29
C TYR A 132 3.33 11.59 -8.72
N PRO A 133 3.17 12.90 -9.00
CA PRO A 133 3.18 13.43 -10.37
C PRO A 133 4.42 13.04 -11.19
N GLU A 134 5.59 12.95 -10.54
CA GLU A 134 6.86 12.62 -11.16
C GLU A 134 6.88 11.22 -11.78
N GLN A 135 6.01 10.29 -11.34
CA GLN A 135 5.89 8.97 -11.99
C GLN A 135 5.55 9.09 -13.48
N PHE A 136 4.69 10.05 -13.84
CA PHE A 136 4.30 10.28 -15.23
C PHE A 136 5.45 10.85 -16.06
N ILE A 137 6.32 11.65 -15.43
CA ILE A 137 7.43 12.34 -16.11
C ILE A 137 8.61 11.38 -16.29
N GLU A 138 8.96 10.64 -15.23
CA GLU A 138 9.93 9.53 -15.28
C GLU A 138 9.48 8.50 -16.33
N GLY A 139 8.17 8.21 -16.37
CA GLY A 139 7.49 7.50 -17.45
C GLY A 139 7.96 6.05 -17.66
N GLY A 140 7.43 5.43 -18.71
CA GLY A 140 7.85 4.11 -19.16
C GLY A 140 7.67 3.03 -18.08
N LYS A 141 8.79 2.44 -17.65
CA LYS A 141 8.79 1.31 -16.71
C LYS A 141 8.46 1.69 -15.27
N GLU A 142 8.78 2.90 -14.82
CA GLU A 142 8.68 3.25 -13.39
C GLU A 142 7.22 3.38 -12.95
N ILE A 143 6.40 4.13 -13.70
CA ILE A 143 4.97 4.20 -13.44
C ILE A 143 4.28 2.85 -13.62
N HIS A 144 4.73 2.02 -14.57
CA HIS A 144 4.19 0.68 -14.77
C HIS A 144 4.41 -0.21 -13.54
N LYS A 145 5.60 -0.19 -12.94
CA LYS A 145 5.89 -0.91 -11.68
C LYS A 145 4.96 -0.49 -10.54
N VAL A 146 4.76 0.82 -10.36
CA VAL A 146 3.85 1.34 -9.32
C VAL A 146 2.42 0.90 -9.59
N LEU A 147 1.93 1.08 -10.82
CA LEU A 147 0.57 0.68 -11.17
C LEU A 147 0.36 -0.84 -11.06
N ALA A 148 1.34 -1.66 -11.45
CA ALA A 148 1.26 -3.11 -11.31
C ALA A 148 1.15 -3.53 -9.84
N HIS A 149 2.00 -2.95 -8.98
CA HIS A 149 1.95 -3.15 -7.53
C HIS A 149 0.59 -2.77 -6.95
N GLU A 150 0.09 -1.58 -7.28
CA GLU A 150 -1.19 -1.11 -6.77
C GLU A 150 -2.39 -1.90 -7.29
N LEU A 151 -2.39 -2.32 -8.56
CA LEU A 151 -3.47 -3.13 -9.12
C LEU A 151 -3.49 -4.55 -8.54
N MET A 152 -2.37 -5.08 -8.06
CA MET A 152 -2.36 -6.33 -7.31
C MET A 152 -3.03 -6.17 -5.94
N HIS A 153 -2.82 -5.04 -5.24
CA HIS A 153 -3.58 -4.73 -4.02
C HIS A 153 -5.08 -4.61 -4.31
N VAL A 154 -5.46 -3.94 -5.40
CA VAL A 154 -6.87 -3.85 -5.83
C VAL A 154 -7.44 -5.23 -6.14
N SER A 155 -6.69 -6.09 -6.84
CA SER A 155 -7.10 -7.47 -7.15
C SER A 155 -7.39 -8.25 -5.88
N ASP A 156 -6.52 -8.16 -4.87
CA ASP A 156 -6.71 -8.77 -3.57
C ASP A 156 -7.95 -8.23 -2.85
N MET A 157 -8.16 -6.91 -2.84
CA MET A 157 -9.34 -6.29 -2.23
C MET A 157 -10.66 -6.73 -2.88
N MET A 158 -10.63 -7.13 -4.15
CA MET A 158 -11.79 -7.58 -4.93
C MET A 158 -11.96 -9.11 -4.95
N ASP A 159 -11.02 -9.85 -4.37
CA ASP A 159 -11.04 -11.31 -4.29
C ASP A 159 -11.71 -11.76 -2.98
N GLU A 160 -12.81 -12.50 -3.11
CA GLU A 160 -13.55 -13.03 -1.96
C GLU A 160 -12.70 -14.03 -1.15
N ASP A 161 -11.83 -14.80 -1.80
CA ASP A 161 -10.96 -15.78 -1.14
C ASP A 161 -9.80 -15.10 -0.38
N PHE A 162 -9.41 -13.88 -0.78
CA PHE A 162 -8.46 -13.06 -0.03
C PHE A 162 -9.10 -12.53 1.26
N GLY A 163 -10.41 -12.24 1.24
CA GLY A 163 -11.19 -11.92 2.42
C GLY A 163 -10.91 -10.53 3.00
N TYR A 164 -10.67 -9.51 2.16
CA TYR A 164 -10.39 -8.16 2.61
C TYR A 164 -11.56 -7.53 3.38
N SER A 165 -11.27 -6.99 4.57
CA SER A 165 -12.21 -6.18 5.35
C SER A 165 -11.53 -4.96 5.96
N VAL A 166 -12.32 -3.90 6.21
CA VAL A 166 -11.83 -2.72 6.92
C VAL A 166 -11.78 -3.04 8.42
N GLU A 167 -10.57 -3.25 8.92
CA GLU A 167 -10.33 -3.53 10.33
C GLU A 167 -10.36 -2.27 11.19
N HIS A 168 -11.03 -2.38 12.34
CA HIS A 168 -11.00 -1.40 13.41
C HIS A 168 -10.25 -2.00 14.59
N PHE A 169 -9.22 -1.31 15.08
CA PHE A 169 -8.38 -1.81 16.16
C PHE A 169 -8.78 -1.13 17.48
N ASP A 170 -9.19 -1.94 18.46
CA ASP A 170 -9.48 -1.47 19.81
C ASP A 170 -8.18 -1.36 20.63
N CYS A 171 -7.24 -0.51 20.17
CA CYS A 171 -5.94 -0.34 20.80
C CYS A 171 -5.46 1.12 20.79
N SER A 172 -4.27 1.37 21.34
CA SER A 172 -3.71 2.73 21.34
C SER A 172 -3.30 3.17 19.92
N PRO A 173 -3.31 4.48 19.60
CA PRO A 173 -2.89 4.96 18.28
C PRO A 173 -1.45 4.56 17.87
N MET A 174 -0.56 4.38 18.86
CA MET A 174 0.81 3.90 18.62
C MET A 174 0.82 2.44 18.19
N GLU A 175 0.05 1.60 18.90
CA GLU A 175 -0.07 0.18 18.62
C GLU A 175 -0.76 -0.07 17.28
N GLU A 176 -1.84 0.67 17.00
CA GLU A 176 -2.51 0.66 15.71
C GLU A 176 -1.53 0.97 14.58
N ARG A 177 -0.67 1.99 14.75
CA ARG A 177 0.34 2.33 13.75
C ARG A 177 1.31 1.18 13.50
N ILE A 178 1.81 0.52 14.55
CA ILE A 178 2.71 -0.64 14.42
C ILE A 178 2.03 -1.78 13.67
N ILE A 179 0.77 -2.08 14.00
CA ILE A 179 -0.02 -3.12 13.33
C ILE A 179 -0.20 -2.78 11.86
N ARG A 180 -0.57 -1.53 11.54
CA ARG A 180 -0.74 -1.07 10.15
C ARG A 180 0.56 -1.13 9.34
N ASP A 181 1.67 -0.72 9.93
CA ASP A 181 2.97 -0.74 9.26
C ASP A 181 3.43 -2.18 8.97
N ARG A 182 3.21 -3.12 9.91
CA ARG A 182 3.46 -4.56 9.70
C ARG A 182 2.53 -5.16 8.64
N TYR A 183 1.24 -4.83 8.71
CA TYR A 183 0.24 -5.31 7.76
C TYR A 183 0.61 -4.89 6.34
N ARG A 184 0.96 -3.62 6.14
CA ARG A 184 1.46 -3.10 4.86
C ARG A 184 2.66 -3.89 4.38
N LEU A 185 3.68 -4.07 5.22
CA LEU A 185 4.88 -4.84 4.87
C LEU A 185 4.54 -6.28 4.41
N PHE A 186 3.65 -6.98 5.11
CA PHE A 186 3.26 -8.34 4.72
C PHE A 186 2.48 -8.37 3.41
N TRP A 187 1.58 -7.41 3.19
CA TRP A 187 0.83 -7.30 1.95
C TRP A 187 1.74 -6.99 0.77
N ASP A 188 2.65 -6.04 0.96
CA ASP A 188 3.66 -5.66 -0.01
C ASP A 188 4.57 -6.84 -0.39
N ILE A 189 5.05 -7.62 0.59
CA ILE A 189 5.82 -8.86 0.34
C ILE A 189 4.99 -9.85 -0.50
N TYR A 190 3.72 -10.02 -0.17
CA TYR A 190 2.83 -10.93 -0.88
C TYR A 190 2.56 -10.49 -2.33
N VAL A 191 2.34 -9.20 -2.55
CA VAL A 191 2.16 -8.59 -3.89
C VAL A 191 3.44 -8.73 -4.72
N ASP A 192 4.57 -8.28 -4.20
CA ASP A 192 5.82 -8.24 -4.97
C ASP A 192 6.33 -9.65 -5.30
N SER A 193 6.13 -10.61 -4.40
CA SER A 193 6.46 -12.01 -4.67
C SER A 193 5.60 -12.61 -5.79
N ARG A 194 4.32 -12.22 -5.92
CA ARG A 194 3.44 -12.67 -7.00
C ARG A 194 3.82 -12.03 -8.33
N LEU A 195 4.10 -10.73 -8.33
CA LEU A 195 4.58 -10.03 -9.52
C LEU A 195 5.89 -10.65 -10.04
N GLU A 196 6.84 -10.94 -9.15
CA GLU A 196 8.09 -11.62 -9.51
C GLU A 196 7.83 -13.02 -10.12
N ARG A 197 6.91 -13.81 -9.55
CA ARG A 197 6.52 -15.12 -10.11
C ARG A 197 5.87 -15.03 -11.49
N GLU A 198 5.15 -13.94 -11.76
CA GLU A 198 4.60 -13.63 -13.08
C GLU A 198 5.63 -13.05 -14.05
N GLY A 199 6.88 -12.82 -13.61
CA GLY A 199 7.92 -12.20 -14.42
C GLY A 199 7.72 -10.69 -14.63
N LYS A 200 6.90 -10.04 -13.82
CA LYS A 200 6.65 -8.60 -13.84
C LYS A 200 7.58 -7.88 -12.86
N GLU A 201 8.04 -6.70 -13.24
CA GLU A 201 8.79 -5.83 -12.34
C GLU A 201 7.83 -5.12 -11.38
N SER A 202 8.25 -4.94 -10.12
CA SER A 202 7.51 -4.17 -9.10
C SER A 202 8.37 -3.02 -8.55
N ILE A 203 7.79 -2.22 -7.66
CA ILE A 203 8.46 -1.11 -6.97
C ILE A 203 9.63 -1.56 -6.09
N ALA A 204 9.61 -2.81 -5.63
CA ALA A 204 10.64 -3.42 -4.82
C ALA A 204 10.84 -4.89 -5.25
N ASN A 205 12.09 -5.33 -5.17
CA ASN A 205 12.46 -6.73 -5.41
C ASN A 205 12.61 -7.48 -4.07
N LYS A 206 12.91 -8.78 -4.17
CA LYS A 206 13.14 -9.66 -3.02
C LYS A 206 14.15 -9.08 -2.01
N GLU A 207 15.28 -8.53 -2.48
CA GLU A 207 16.32 -8.01 -1.60
C GLU A 207 15.88 -6.76 -0.83
N ILE A 208 15.14 -5.85 -1.48
CA ILE A 208 14.58 -4.65 -0.83
C ILE A 208 13.58 -5.07 0.23
N ARG A 209 12.64 -5.97 -0.10
CA ARG A 209 11.64 -6.47 0.86
C ARG A 209 12.25 -7.24 2.02
N LYS A 210 13.34 -7.98 1.77
CA LYS A 210 14.10 -8.64 2.84
C LYS A 210 14.69 -7.62 3.81
N LYS A 211 15.28 -6.53 3.31
CA LYS A 211 15.85 -5.47 4.15
C LYS A 211 14.78 -4.76 4.99
N GLU A 212 13.61 -4.49 4.41
CA GLU A 212 12.47 -3.92 5.13
C GLU A 212 12.00 -4.86 6.24
N PHE A 213 11.79 -6.14 5.91
CA PHE A 213 11.43 -7.18 6.88
C PHE A 213 12.46 -7.26 8.01
N ASP A 214 13.75 -7.26 7.67
CA ASP A 214 14.83 -7.31 8.64
C ASP A 214 14.84 -6.11 9.58
N SER A 215 14.50 -4.92 9.08
CA SER A 215 14.38 -3.71 9.89
C SER A 215 13.23 -3.82 10.90
N PHE A 216 12.05 -4.22 10.43
CA PHE A 216 10.83 -4.37 11.25
C PHE A 216 10.96 -5.42 12.35
N PHE A 217 11.68 -6.51 12.05
CA PHE A 217 11.79 -7.67 12.93
C PHE A 217 13.20 -7.84 13.51
N SER A 218 14.02 -6.78 13.56
CA SER A 218 15.45 -6.81 13.97
C SER A 218 15.77 -7.50 15.30
N LYS A 219 14.77 -7.73 16.15
CA LYS A 219 14.86 -8.45 17.43
C LYS A 219 14.78 -9.97 17.29
N ILE A 220 14.32 -10.46 16.15
CA ILE A 220 14.33 -11.88 15.79
C ILE A 220 15.74 -12.22 15.25
N PRO A 221 16.36 -13.34 15.67
CA PRO A 221 17.65 -13.79 15.14
C PRO A 221 17.67 -13.84 13.60
N GLU A 222 18.81 -13.51 13.00
CA GLU A 222 18.95 -13.39 11.54
C GLU A 222 18.55 -14.64 10.77
N ASP A 223 19.01 -15.82 11.21
CA ASP A 223 18.66 -17.10 10.58
C ASP A 223 17.16 -17.36 10.61
N THR A 224 16.51 -17.06 11.74
CA THR A 224 15.06 -17.18 11.91
C THR A 224 14.32 -16.20 11.00
N ARG A 225 14.76 -14.93 10.92
CA ARG A 225 14.20 -13.94 9.99
C ARG A 225 14.34 -14.39 8.53
N GLY A 226 15.50 -14.92 8.17
CA GLY A 226 15.78 -15.49 6.86
C GLY A 226 14.78 -16.59 6.51
N SER A 227 14.61 -17.56 7.39
CA SER A 227 13.67 -18.67 7.20
C SER A 227 12.22 -18.20 7.05
N ILE A 228 11.76 -17.27 7.90
CA ILE A 228 10.40 -16.72 7.82
C ILE A 228 10.19 -16.02 6.47
N PHE A 229 11.11 -15.11 6.10
CA PHE A 229 10.97 -14.35 4.87
C PHE A 229 10.95 -15.26 3.63
N GLU A 230 11.81 -16.27 3.56
CA GLU A 230 11.81 -17.21 2.42
C GLU A 230 10.48 -17.96 2.28
N LYS A 231 9.85 -18.34 3.41
CA LYS A 231 8.53 -18.96 3.41
C LYS A 231 7.43 -18.00 2.98
N MET A 232 7.49 -16.73 3.39
CA MET A 232 6.52 -15.71 2.97
C MET A 232 6.68 -15.37 1.48
N TRP A 233 7.92 -15.26 0.98
CA TRP A 233 8.20 -14.93 -0.41
C TRP A 233 7.87 -16.08 -1.37
N GLY A 234 8.29 -17.30 -1.02
CA GLY A 234 8.14 -18.50 -1.85
C GLY A 234 6.92 -19.36 -1.53
N GLY A 235 6.11 -18.95 -0.57
CA GLY A 235 4.97 -19.71 -0.06
C GLY A 235 3.95 -20.05 -1.14
N LYS A 236 3.46 -21.29 -1.13
CA LYS A 236 2.40 -21.75 -2.03
C LYS A 236 1.00 -21.42 -1.51
N GLU A 237 0.86 -21.27 -0.20
CA GLU A 237 -0.40 -20.92 0.43
C GLU A 237 -0.63 -19.40 0.30
N PRO A 238 -1.84 -18.97 -0.11
CA PRO A 238 -2.18 -17.56 -0.16
C PRO A 238 -2.06 -16.91 1.23
N LEU A 239 -1.38 -15.77 1.30
CA LEU A 239 -1.36 -14.96 2.50
C LEU A 239 -2.64 -14.11 2.51
N THR A 240 -3.70 -14.61 3.12
CA THR A 240 -5.02 -13.94 3.14
C THR A 240 -5.04 -12.74 4.07
N HIS A 241 -6.02 -11.85 3.90
CA HIS A 241 -6.19 -10.68 4.77
C HIS A 241 -6.28 -11.04 6.26
N PRO A 242 -7.12 -11.99 6.71
CA PRO A 242 -7.18 -12.39 8.11
C PRO A 242 -5.83 -12.90 8.64
N LYS A 243 -5.06 -13.61 7.82
CA LYS A 243 -3.74 -14.12 8.20
C LYS A 243 -2.74 -12.98 8.38
N MET A 244 -2.71 -12.00 7.48
CA MET A 244 -1.85 -10.82 7.61
C MET A 244 -2.17 -10.01 8.87
N ILE A 245 -3.45 -9.86 9.20
CA ILE A 245 -3.91 -9.19 10.42
C ILE A 245 -3.44 -9.95 11.67
N GLU A 246 -3.60 -11.28 11.70
CA GLU A 246 -3.09 -12.12 12.79
C GLU A 246 -1.58 -11.90 13.01
N LEU A 247 -0.79 -11.99 11.93
CA LEU A 247 0.67 -11.81 11.97
C LEU A 247 1.08 -10.40 12.42
N SER A 248 0.29 -9.39 12.08
CA SER A 248 0.59 -7.99 12.38
C SER A 248 0.36 -7.67 13.86
N LYS A 249 -0.65 -8.31 14.46
CA LYS A 249 -1.01 -8.18 15.88
C LYS A 249 -0.03 -8.94 16.78
N ASP A 250 0.41 -10.13 16.38
CA ASP A 250 1.17 -11.03 17.25
C ASP A 250 2.49 -11.52 16.63
N ILE A 251 3.61 -11.11 17.21
CA ILE A 251 4.95 -11.52 16.78
C ILE A 251 5.20 -13.02 16.96
N ASN A 252 4.52 -13.68 17.90
CA ASN A 252 4.64 -15.12 18.09
C ASN A 252 4.07 -15.88 16.89
N LYS A 253 3.05 -15.33 16.22
CA LYS A 253 2.50 -15.89 14.99
C LYS A 253 3.48 -15.75 13.83
N VAL A 254 4.26 -14.67 13.79
CA VAL A 254 5.36 -14.52 12.83
C VAL A 254 6.45 -15.56 13.09
N LEU A 255 6.83 -15.79 14.36
CA LEU A 255 7.80 -16.83 14.73
C LEU A 255 7.32 -18.24 14.41
N ALA A 256 6.00 -18.50 14.49
CA ALA A 256 5.42 -19.80 14.16
C ALA A 256 5.64 -20.19 12.69
N ILE A 257 5.73 -19.22 11.77
CA ILE A 257 6.05 -19.47 10.35
C ILE A 257 7.39 -20.20 10.22
N ALA A 258 8.40 -19.87 11.04
CA ALA A 258 9.68 -20.57 11.01
C ALA A 258 9.54 -22.07 11.35
N LYS A 259 8.57 -22.41 12.22
CA LYS A 259 8.35 -23.76 12.75
C LYS A 259 7.49 -24.66 11.86
N GLU A 260 6.63 -24.09 11.01
CA GLU A 260 5.82 -24.84 10.03
C GLU A 260 6.71 -25.63 9.06
N GLY A 261 6.81 -26.95 9.24
CA GLY A 261 7.69 -27.83 8.45
C GLY A 261 8.71 -28.65 9.27
N ASN A 262 8.88 -28.35 10.56
CA ASN A 262 9.55 -29.27 11.49
C ASN A 262 8.48 -30.10 12.20
N HIS A 263 8.47 -31.41 11.95
CA HIS A 263 7.66 -32.36 12.72
C HIS A 263 8.00 -32.25 14.21
N GLU A 264 6.94 -32.11 15.01
CA GLU A 264 6.88 -32.43 16.45
C GLU A 264 8.01 -31.89 17.32
N ASN A 265 7.76 -30.72 17.93
CA ASN A 265 7.93 -30.56 19.36
C ASN A 265 6.83 -29.64 19.87
N GLU A 266 6.06 -30.11 20.83
CA GLU A 266 5.10 -29.29 21.58
C GLU A 266 5.78 -28.01 22.05
N ALA A 267 5.09 -26.90 21.86
CA ALA A 267 5.65 -25.57 21.96
C ALA A 267 6.24 -25.28 23.36
N GLU A 268 7.56 -25.15 23.44
CA GLU A 268 8.11 -24.09 24.28
C GLU A 268 7.65 -22.77 23.65
N ARG A 269 6.58 -22.19 24.21
CA ARG A 269 6.21 -20.79 23.98
C ARG A 269 7.39 -19.95 24.48
N VAL A 270 8.26 -19.56 23.55
CA VAL A 270 9.34 -18.62 23.81
C VAL A 270 8.70 -17.35 24.33
N GLY A 271 9.12 -16.89 25.51
CA GLY A 271 8.59 -15.65 26.11
C GLY A 271 8.78 -14.45 25.18
N PRO A 272 8.13 -13.31 25.49
CA PRO A 272 8.16 -12.15 24.61
C PRO A 272 9.59 -11.66 24.36
N LEU A 273 9.89 -11.36 23.09
CA LEU A 273 11.21 -10.88 22.70
C LEU A 273 11.46 -9.45 23.21
N PRO A 274 12.73 -9.08 23.48
CA PRO A 274 13.08 -7.69 23.80
C PRO A 274 12.60 -6.70 22.74
N GLY A 275 11.83 -5.70 23.16
CA GLY A 275 11.22 -4.67 22.32
C GLY A 275 9.75 -4.94 21.97
N THR A 276 9.19 -6.10 22.33
CA THR A 276 7.76 -6.40 22.20
C THR A 276 6.95 -5.54 23.17
N THR A 277 5.71 -5.18 22.84
CA THR A 277 4.82 -4.43 23.72
C THR A 277 4.36 -5.31 24.87
N CYS A 278 4.44 -4.79 26.10
CA CYS A 278 3.83 -5.43 27.26
C CYS A 278 2.32 -5.50 27.08
N THR A 279 1.74 -6.71 27.16
CA THR A 279 0.29 -6.95 26.99
C THR A 279 -0.57 -6.25 28.05
N LEU A 280 0.04 -5.81 29.16
CA LEU A 280 -0.66 -5.12 30.24
C LEU A 280 -0.69 -3.60 30.06
N CYS A 281 0.44 -3.00 29.65
CA CYS A 281 0.58 -1.53 29.58
C CYS A 281 0.75 -0.97 28.17
N GLY A 282 0.88 -1.82 27.15
CA GLY A 282 1.05 -1.43 25.75
C GLY A 282 2.40 -0.81 25.41
N PHE A 283 3.31 -0.64 26.38
CA PHE A 283 4.64 -0.05 26.12
C PHE A 283 5.65 -1.11 25.69
N PRO A 284 6.54 -0.80 24.71
CA PRO A 284 7.66 -1.65 24.37
C PRO A 284 8.53 -1.95 25.60
N SER A 285 8.84 -3.21 25.82
CA SER A 285 9.72 -3.63 26.91
C SER A 285 10.89 -4.43 26.38
N PHE A 286 12.11 -4.01 26.73
CA PHE A 286 13.35 -4.68 26.36
C PHE A 286 13.81 -5.69 27.41
N GLU A 287 13.15 -5.71 28.57
CA GLU A 287 13.43 -6.58 29.70
C GLU A 287 12.11 -7.19 30.15
N TRP A 288 12.11 -8.49 30.40
CA TRP A 288 10.93 -9.23 30.83
C TRP A 288 11.22 -9.88 32.16
N VAL A 289 10.23 -9.88 33.06
CA VAL A 289 10.39 -10.54 34.36
C VAL A 289 10.36 -12.04 34.12
N GLU A 290 11.48 -12.69 34.43
CA GLU A 290 11.62 -14.14 34.45
C GLU A 290 10.92 -14.71 35.69
N ASP A 291 10.42 -15.95 35.57
CA ASP A 291 9.80 -16.72 36.65
C ASP A 291 8.63 -16.01 37.38
N ILE A 292 7.84 -15.18 36.68
CA ILE A 292 6.69 -14.50 37.29
C ILE A 292 5.66 -15.47 37.87
N GLU A 293 5.56 -16.68 37.30
CA GLU A 293 4.75 -17.79 37.78
C GLU A 293 5.09 -18.20 39.22
N SER A 294 6.30 -17.91 39.70
CA SER A 294 6.70 -18.17 41.09
C SER A 294 6.06 -17.20 42.09
N ASP A 295 5.55 -16.05 41.64
CA ASP A 295 4.86 -15.06 42.45
C ASP A 295 3.33 -15.23 42.34
N GLU A 296 2.81 -16.32 42.92
CA GLU A 296 1.39 -16.74 42.80
C GLU A 296 0.39 -15.63 43.16
N GLU A 297 0.72 -14.79 44.13
CA GLU A 297 -0.15 -13.71 44.60
C GLU A 297 -0.24 -12.55 43.60
N VAL A 298 0.90 -12.18 42.99
CA VAL A 298 0.94 -11.19 41.91
C VAL A 298 0.20 -11.71 40.68
N VAL A 299 0.43 -12.98 40.31
CA VAL A 299 -0.26 -13.64 39.18
C VAL A 299 -1.77 -13.69 39.40
N LYS A 300 -2.23 -13.97 40.62
CA LYS A 300 -3.65 -13.99 40.95
C LYS A 300 -4.30 -12.63 40.72
N ILE A 301 -3.70 -11.56 41.26
CA ILE A 301 -4.23 -10.19 41.12
C ILE A 301 -4.15 -9.71 39.66
N LEU A 302 -3.10 -10.09 38.94
CA LEU A 302 -2.98 -9.85 37.50
C LEU A 302 -4.16 -10.44 36.74
N LYS A 303 -4.50 -11.70 37.01
CA LYS A 303 -5.61 -12.39 36.35
C LYS A 303 -6.99 -11.88 36.73
N GLU A 304 -7.13 -11.18 37.85
CA GLU A 304 -8.37 -10.47 38.20
C GLU A 304 -8.62 -9.28 37.24
N ASP A 305 -7.56 -8.57 36.84
CA ASP A 305 -7.65 -7.44 35.91
C ASP A 305 -7.55 -7.87 34.43
N PHE A 306 -6.78 -8.93 34.15
CA PHE A 306 -6.50 -9.46 32.81
C PHE A 306 -6.76 -10.99 32.76
N PRO A 307 -8.02 -11.43 32.65
CA PRO A 307 -8.38 -12.86 32.75
C PRO A 307 -7.73 -13.78 31.71
N ASP A 308 -7.46 -13.24 30.51
CA ASP A 308 -6.89 -13.99 29.39
C ASP A 308 -5.35 -14.02 29.41
N TRP A 309 -4.70 -13.29 30.34
CA TRP A 309 -3.26 -13.23 30.45
C TRP A 309 -2.64 -14.50 31.07
N SER A 310 -1.51 -14.93 30.52
CA SER A 310 -0.70 -16.04 30.99
C SER A 310 0.77 -15.63 31.21
N PRO A 311 1.53 -16.34 32.06
CA PRO A 311 2.96 -16.06 32.27
C PRO A 311 3.79 -16.03 30.97
N HIS A 312 3.39 -16.80 29.95
CA HIS A 312 4.05 -16.83 28.65
C HIS A 312 3.86 -15.55 27.82
N ASP A 313 2.82 -14.77 28.08
CA ASP A 313 2.63 -13.45 27.46
C ASP A 313 3.65 -12.42 27.99
N GLY A 314 4.29 -12.79 29.11
CA GLY A 314 5.27 -12.01 29.84
C GLY A 314 4.73 -10.72 30.42
N VAL A 315 5.53 -10.12 31.28
CA VAL A 315 5.19 -8.87 31.94
C VAL A 315 6.45 -8.02 32.13
N CYS A 316 6.36 -6.73 31.82
CA CYS A 316 7.50 -5.83 31.99
C CYS A 316 7.75 -5.52 33.48
N PRO A 317 8.99 -5.18 33.87
CA PRO A 317 9.34 -4.88 35.25
C PRO A 317 8.42 -3.85 35.92
N ARG A 318 8.05 -2.80 35.18
CA ARG A 318 7.16 -1.73 35.68
C ARG A 318 5.76 -2.23 36.02
N CYS A 319 5.20 -3.15 35.23
CA CYS A 319 3.89 -3.71 35.55
C CYS A 319 3.99 -4.68 36.74
N VAL A 320 5.04 -5.50 36.81
CA VAL A 320 5.25 -6.36 37.99
C VAL A 320 5.38 -5.54 39.26
N GLU A 321 6.12 -4.44 39.25
CA GLU A 321 6.21 -3.52 40.39
C GLU A 321 4.84 -2.99 40.81
N TYR A 322 4.03 -2.51 39.87
CA TYR A 322 2.67 -2.04 40.15
C TYR A 322 1.82 -3.13 40.82
N TYR A 323 1.85 -4.35 40.29
CA TYR A 323 1.08 -5.46 40.85
C TYR A 323 1.63 -5.98 42.18
N LYS A 324 2.95 -5.90 42.41
CA LYS A 324 3.54 -6.18 43.74
C LYS A 324 3.06 -5.18 44.79
N VAL A 325 2.94 -3.90 44.45
CA VAL A 325 2.35 -2.88 45.33
C VAL A 325 0.87 -3.18 45.58
N LYS A 326 0.11 -3.52 44.52
CA LYS A 326 -1.31 -3.90 44.63
C LYS A 326 -1.51 -5.17 45.49
N ALA A 327 -0.55 -6.09 45.46
CA ALA A 327 -0.49 -7.29 46.30
C ALA A 327 -0.03 -7.03 47.75
N GLY A 328 0.32 -5.79 48.12
CA GLY A 328 0.81 -5.46 49.46
C GLY A 328 2.22 -5.99 49.77
N LYS A 329 3.03 -6.26 48.74
CA LYS A 329 4.40 -6.81 48.87
C LYS A 329 5.50 -5.73 48.95
N TRP A 330 5.15 -4.46 49.06
CA TRP A 330 6.07 -3.31 49.10
C TRP A 330 5.67 -2.26 50.12
#